data_AF-A0A355EQ36-F1
#
_entry.id   AF-A0A355EQ36-F1
#
_cell.length_a   1.000
_cell.length_b   1.000
_cell.length_c   1.000
_cell.angle_alpha   90.00
_cell.angle_beta   90.00
_cell.angle_gamma   90.00
#
_symmetry.space_group_name_H-M   'P 1'
#
loop_
_entity.id
_entity.type
_entity.pdbx_description
1 polymer ?
#
loop_
_entity_poly.entity_id
_entity_poly.type
_entity_poly.pdbx_seq_one_letter_code
_entity_poly.pdbx_strand_id
1 'polypeptide(L)'
;MSPRVIVGKAREAGLDVIAVTDHNMTENTPYVKEAGERCGLVVLAGMELQTREEIHLIAVFDDYDSAYELQLMIYDLLPAVPNDVEFWGDQVVVDTQDTIVRSEDRLLISSAQISIEDATSWIKSHGGIAIPSHIDSPTFSIISQLGFIPADIPFDALEIRNPENAGAFMPFIMRKDLPFVTFSDAHYPGDIGKRRTVLTLGAPDCGNIEDALRFMGRQAGPPS
;
A
#
# COMPACT_ATOMS: atom_id res chain seq x y z
N MET A 1 -9.60 -11.21 -3.46
CA MET A 1 -10.51 -11.63 -2.37
C MET A 1 -11.79 -10.80 -2.44
N SER A 2 -12.98 -11.34 -2.10
CA SER A 2 -14.20 -10.53 -2.20
C SER A 2 -14.34 -9.51 -1.05
N PRO A 3 -15.03 -8.38 -1.25
CA PRO A 3 -15.21 -7.35 -0.23
C PRO A 3 -15.72 -7.85 1.11
N ARG A 4 -16.74 -8.72 1.09
CA ARG A 4 -17.34 -9.29 2.30
C ARG A 4 -16.32 -10.10 3.11
N VAL A 5 -15.47 -10.86 2.44
CA VAL A 5 -14.44 -11.68 3.07
C VAL A 5 -13.36 -10.80 3.69
N ILE A 6 -12.90 -9.77 2.96
CA ILE A 6 -11.88 -8.83 3.44
C ILE A 6 -12.36 -8.16 4.72
N VAL A 7 -13.56 -7.55 4.69
CA VAL A 7 -14.14 -6.83 5.82
C VAL A 7 -14.41 -7.77 7.01
N GLY A 8 -14.99 -8.95 6.75
CA GLY A 8 -15.26 -9.93 7.80
C GLY A 8 -13.98 -10.35 8.53
N LYS A 9 -12.91 -10.65 7.78
CA LYS A 9 -11.62 -11.05 8.36
C LYS A 9 -10.91 -9.90 9.07
N ALA A 10 -10.98 -8.68 8.54
CA ALA A 10 -10.43 -7.51 9.20
C ALA A 10 -11.10 -7.26 10.56
N ARG A 11 -12.42 -7.44 10.64
CA ARG A 11 -13.19 -7.35 11.91
C ARG A 11 -12.82 -8.46 12.88
N GLU A 12 -12.74 -9.72 12.41
CA GLU A 12 -12.29 -10.85 13.24
C GLU A 12 -10.88 -10.63 13.80
N ALA A 13 -10.00 -10.00 13.01
CA ALA A 13 -8.65 -9.65 13.42
C ALA A 13 -8.58 -8.44 14.37
N GLY A 14 -9.69 -7.73 14.61
CA GLY A 14 -9.74 -6.54 15.45
C GLY A 14 -9.02 -5.33 14.84
N LEU A 15 -9.11 -5.16 13.52
CA LEU A 15 -8.57 -3.98 12.83
C LEU A 15 -9.61 -2.84 12.85
N ASP A 16 -9.15 -1.62 13.14
CA ASP A 16 -9.98 -0.42 13.11
C ASP A 16 -9.98 0.26 11.74
N VAL A 17 -8.83 0.20 11.05
CA VAL A 17 -8.59 0.80 9.73
C VAL A 17 -7.89 -0.22 8.83
N ILE A 18 -8.31 -0.31 7.57
CA ILE A 18 -7.61 -1.02 6.50
C ILE A 18 -7.46 -0.11 5.27
N ALA A 19 -6.49 -0.39 4.41
CA ALA A 19 -6.42 0.13 3.05
C ALA A 19 -6.44 -1.07 2.09
N VAL A 20 -7.13 -0.94 0.96
CA VAL A 20 -7.09 -1.94 -0.12
C VAL A 20 -6.00 -1.51 -1.08
N THR A 21 -4.96 -2.32 -1.27
CA THR A 21 -3.79 -1.98 -2.07
C THR A 21 -3.56 -3.02 -3.15
N ASP A 22 -4.52 -3.16 -4.06
CA ASP A 22 -4.34 -4.03 -5.23
C ASP A 22 -3.20 -3.49 -6.13
N HIS A 23 -2.58 -4.37 -6.92
CA HIS A 23 -1.48 -3.99 -7.80
C HIS A 23 -1.93 -3.00 -8.88
N ASN A 24 -1.32 -1.82 -8.89
CA ASN A 24 -1.54 -0.75 -9.88
C ASN A 24 -3.03 -0.36 -10.10
N MET A 25 -3.92 -0.71 -9.17
CA MET A 25 -5.36 -0.55 -9.28
C MET A 25 -5.99 -0.26 -7.91
N THR A 26 -7.13 0.41 -7.94
CA THR A 26 -7.88 0.91 -6.79
C THR A 26 -9.36 0.50 -6.84
N GLU A 27 -9.83 -0.08 -7.96
CA GLU A 27 -11.26 -0.24 -8.28
C GLU A 27 -12.05 -1.18 -7.36
N ASN A 28 -11.39 -2.05 -6.57
CA ASN A 28 -12.08 -2.80 -5.51
C ASN A 28 -12.41 -1.95 -4.28
N THR A 29 -11.70 -0.83 -4.07
CA THR A 29 -11.87 0.08 -2.92
C THR A 29 -13.34 0.46 -2.66
N PRO A 30 -14.12 0.99 -3.62
CA PRO A 30 -15.47 1.45 -3.34
C PRO A 30 -16.36 0.34 -2.75
N TYR A 31 -16.21 -0.89 -3.25
CA TYR A 31 -16.99 -2.04 -2.77
C TYR A 31 -16.54 -2.52 -1.39
N VAL A 32 -15.24 -2.53 -1.11
CA VAL A 32 -14.72 -2.85 0.23
C VAL A 32 -15.12 -1.78 1.24
N LYS A 33 -15.10 -0.51 0.84
CA LYS A 33 -15.54 0.63 1.66
C LYS A 33 -17.02 0.53 1.99
N GLU A 34 -17.88 0.29 1.00
CA GLU A 34 -19.31 0.06 1.22
C GLU A 34 -19.56 -1.10 2.19
N ALA A 35 -18.82 -2.20 2.06
CA ALA A 35 -18.92 -3.33 2.99
C ALA A 35 -18.44 -2.98 4.41
N GLY A 36 -17.36 -2.20 4.54
CA GLY A 36 -16.77 -1.78 5.80
C GLY A 36 -17.66 -0.82 6.60
N GLU A 37 -18.30 0.14 5.92
CA GLU A 37 -19.23 1.10 6.52
C GLU A 37 -20.38 0.41 7.25
N ARG A 38 -20.90 -0.69 6.69
CA ARG A 38 -22.00 -1.49 7.28
C ARG A 38 -21.63 -2.14 8.62
N CYS A 39 -20.35 -2.27 8.95
CA CYS A 39 -19.88 -2.86 10.21
C CYS A 39 -18.94 -1.96 11.02
N GLY A 40 -18.83 -0.67 10.67
CA GLY A 40 -17.97 0.29 11.36
C GLY A 40 -16.47 -0.01 11.24
N LEU A 41 -16.04 -0.60 10.11
CA LEU A 41 -14.63 -0.70 9.74
C LEU A 41 -14.29 0.48 8.83
N VAL A 42 -13.22 1.22 9.13
CA VAL A 42 -12.73 2.28 8.24
C VAL A 42 -11.91 1.66 7.12
N VAL A 43 -12.26 2.00 5.88
CA VAL A 43 -11.56 1.54 4.67
C VAL A 43 -11.07 2.77 3.92
N LEU A 44 -9.75 2.88 3.82
CA LEU A 44 -9.05 3.87 3.00
C LEU A 44 -8.84 3.32 1.59
N ALA A 45 -8.75 4.23 0.63
CA ALA A 45 -8.40 3.88 -0.74
C ALA A 45 -6.89 3.64 -0.83
N GLY A 46 -6.46 2.73 -1.69
CA GLY A 46 -5.04 2.50 -1.88
C GLY A 46 -4.70 1.71 -3.12
N MET A 47 -3.40 1.61 -3.37
CA MET A 47 -2.79 0.90 -4.49
C MET A 47 -1.40 0.45 -4.07
N GLU A 48 -1.01 -0.76 -4.43
CA GLU A 48 0.40 -1.14 -4.42
C GLU A 48 0.97 -0.92 -5.83
N LEU A 49 1.63 0.23 -6.01
CA LEU A 49 2.24 0.64 -7.27
C LEU A 49 3.57 -0.09 -7.45
N GLN A 50 3.77 -0.70 -8.62
CA GLN A 50 5.07 -1.21 -9.03
C GLN A 50 5.75 -0.23 -9.99
N THR A 51 6.82 0.40 -9.52
CA THR A 51 7.60 1.39 -10.29
C THR A 51 8.50 0.72 -11.34
N ARG A 52 9.08 1.52 -12.24
CA ARG A 52 9.99 1.03 -13.29
C ARG A 52 11.24 0.35 -12.72
N GLU A 53 11.68 0.79 -11.55
CA GLU A 53 12.79 0.18 -10.80
C GLU A 53 12.38 -1.17 -10.18
N GLU A 54 11.17 -1.66 -10.45
CA GLU A 54 10.56 -2.82 -9.81
C GLU A 54 10.46 -2.62 -8.29
N ILE A 55 10.21 -1.41 -7.80
CA ILE A 55 9.99 -1.14 -6.38
C ILE A 55 8.49 -1.07 -6.14
N HIS A 56 7.99 -1.82 -5.16
CA HIS A 56 6.63 -1.70 -4.68
C HIS A 56 6.50 -0.48 -3.75
N LEU A 57 5.50 0.34 -4.01
CA LEU A 57 5.17 1.55 -3.28
C LEU A 57 3.70 1.51 -2.90
N ILE A 58 3.43 1.47 -1.60
CA ILE A 58 2.07 1.60 -1.07
C ILE A 58 1.66 3.07 -1.14
N ALA A 59 0.55 3.31 -1.82
CA ALA A 59 -0.15 4.59 -1.88
C ALA A 59 -1.48 4.46 -1.13
N VAL A 60 -1.79 5.39 -0.22
CA VAL A 60 -3.05 5.41 0.56
C VAL A 60 -3.68 6.79 0.50
N PHE A 61 -4.99 6.85 0.35
CA PHE A 61 -5.80 8.06 0.20
C PHE A 61 -7.09 7.98 1.03
N ASP A 62 -7.62 9.14 1.43
CA ASP A 62 -8.88 9.22 2.19
C ASP A 62 -10.11 8.82 1.37
N ASP A 63 -10.10 9.20 0.09
CA ASP A 63 -11.21 9.00 -0.84
C ASP A 63 -10.78 8.24 -2.09
N TYR A 64 -11.77 7.63 -2.73
CA TYR A 64 -11.55 6.81 -3.93
C TYR A 64 -11.23 7.66 -5.16
N ASP A 65 -11.78 8.88 -5.27
CA ASP A 65 -11.62 9.71 -6.46
C ASP A 65 -10.15 10.13 -6.62
N SER A 66 -9.50 10.56 -5.54
CA SER A 66 -8.07 10.89 -5.51
C SER A 66 -7.19 9.68 -5.89
N ALA A 67 -7.51 8.49 -5.37
CA ALA A 67 -6.79 7.27 -5.68
C ALA A 67 -6.99 6.85 -7.15
N TYR A 68 -8.20 7.00 -7.66
CA TYR A 68 -8.58 6.62 -9.02
C TYR A 68 -7.97 7.57 -10.06
N GLU A 69 -7.90 8.88 -9.78
CA GLU A 69 -7.17 9.83 -10.63
C GLU A 69 -5.70 9.41 -10.81
N LEU A 70 -5.01 9.06 -9.71
CA LEU A 70 -3.66 8.54 -9.78
C LEU A 70 -3.60 7.22 -10.56
N GLN A 71 -4.55 6.30 -10.32
CA GLN A 71 -4.62 5.03 -11.03
C GLN A 71 -4.67 5.26 -12.55
N LEU A 72 -5.50 6.18 -13.04
CA LEU A 72 -5.60 6.46 -14.48
C LEU A 72 -4.25 6.87 -15.07
N MET A 73 -3.52 7.74 -14.37
CA MET A 73 -2.17 8.17 -14.78
C MET A 73 -1.17 7.00 -14.79
N ILE A 74 -1.21 6.14 -13.77
CA ILE A 74 -0.35 4.94 -13.68
C ILE A 74 -0.71 3.91 -14.75
N TYR A 75 -2.00 3.68 -14.98
CA TYR A 75 -2.50 2.68 -15.92
C TYR A 75 -2.05 2.99 -17.34
N ASP A 76 -2.00 4.26 -17.73
CA ASP A 76 -1.46 4.69 -19.04
C ASP A 76 0.05 4.40 -19.20
N LEU A 77 0.78 4.23 -18.09
CA LEU A 77 2.20 3.90 -18.07
C LEU A 77 2.47 2.39 -17.97
N LEU A 78 1.43 1.56 -17.81
CA LEU A 78 1.59 0.11 -17.81
C LEU A 78 1.85 -0.43 -19.23
N PRO A 79 2.69 -1.46 -19.38
CA PRO A 79 2.88 -2.09 -20.67
C PRO A 79 1.57 -2.74 -21.14
N ALA A 80 1.33 -2.70 -22.45
CA ALA A 80 0.17 -3.33 -23.08
C ALA A 80 0.35 -4.85 -23.20
N VAL A 81 0.57 -5.52 -22.06
CA VAL A 81 0.73 -6.98 -21.95
C VAL A 81 -0.57 -7.58 -21.40
N PRO A 82 -1.19 -8.54 -22.09
CA PRO A 82 -2.39 -9.18 -21.59
C PRO A 82 -2.08 -10.11 -20.40
N ASN A 83 -3.03 -10.22 -19.47
CA ASN A 83 -2.98 -11.16 -18.36
C ASN A 83 -3.16 -12.60 -18.87
N ASP A 84 -2.23 -13.48 -18.51
CA ASP A 84 -2.40 -14.92 -18.69
C ASP A 84 -3.17 -15.48 -17.49
N VAL A 85 -4.48 -15.65 -17.65
CA VAL A 85 -5.39 -16.10 -16.58
C VAL A 85 -5.04 -17.49 -16.07
N GLU A 86 -4.50 -18.39 -16.90
CA GLU A 86 -4.12 -19.74 -16.46
C GLU A 86 -2.91 -19.69 -15.51
N PHE A 87 -2.00 -18.74 -15.75
CA PHE A 87 -0.77 -18.62 -14.96
C PHE A 87 -0.92 -17.67 -13.75
N TRP A 88 -1.52 -16.50 -13.95
CA TRP A 88 -1.62 -15.43 -12.93
C TRP A 88 -2.96 -15.41 -12.19
N GLY A 89 -3.96 -16.12 -12.71
CA GLY A 89 -5.33 -16.07 -12.20
C GLY A 89 -6.12 -14.87 -12.69
N ASP A 90 -7.38 -14.81 -12.26
CA ASP A 90 -8.31 -13.74 -12.60
C ASP A 90 -7.94 -12.43 -11.88
N GLN A 91 -7.99 -11.32 -12.62
CA GLN A 91 -7.88 -9.97 -12.08
C GLN A 91 -9.25 -9.30 -12.21
N VAL A 92 -9.99 -9.24 -11.11
CA VAL A 92 -11.40 -8.85 -11.14
C VAL A 92 -11.74 -7.80 -10.11
N VAL A 93 -12.73 -6.98 -10.44
CA VAL A 93 -13.43 -6.12 -9.50
C VAL A 93 -14.71 -6.83 -9.08
N VAL A 94 -14.88 -6.96 -7.76
CA VAL A 94 -15.99 -7.72 -7.17
C VAL A 94 -16.82 -6.80 -6.29
N ASP A 95 -18.13 -6.82 -6.46
CA ASP A 95 -19.05 -6.02 -5.67
C ASP A 95 -19.37 -6.63 -4.29
N THR A 96 -20.22 -5.94 -3.52
CA THR A 96 -20.63 -6.39 -2.18
C THR A 96 -21.57 -7.61 -2.18
N GLN A 97 -22.03 -8.07 -3.35
CA GLN A 97 -22.81 -9.29 -3.54
C GLN A 97 -21.97 -10.46 -4.08
N ASP A 98 -20.64 -10.33 -4.02
CA ASP A 98 -19.69 -11.29 -4.57
C ASP A 98 -19.86 -11.50 -6.09
N THR A 99 -20.39 -10.49 -6.80
CA THR A 99 -20.53 -10.49 -8.25
C THR A 99 -19.35 -9.80 -8.91
N ILE A 100 -18.77 -10.44 -9.94
CA ILE A 100 -17.73 -9.84 -10.77
C ILE A 100 -18.38 -8.76 -11.64
N VAL A 101 -18.00 -7.50 -11.43
CA VAL A 101 -18.53 -6.34 -12.16
C VAL A 101 -17.59 -5.88 -13.28
N ARG A 102 -16.31 -6.27 -13.20
CA ARG A 102 -15.29 -5.99 -14.21
C ARG A 102 -14.19 -7.04 -14.14
N SER A 103 -13.62 -7.38 -15.29
CA SER A 103 -12.37 -8.13 -15.41
C SER A 103 -11.32 -7.25 -16.06
N GLU A 104 -10.07 -7.35 -15.61
CA GLU A 104 -8.92 -6.65 -16.16
C GLU A 104 -8.13 -7.56 -17.10
N ASP A 105 -8.01 -7.14 -18.36
CA ASP A 105 -7.28 -7.88 -19.39
C ASP A 105 -5.78 -7.58 -19.40
N ARG A 106 -5.31 -6.45 -18.85
CA ARG A 106 -3.89 -6.08 -18.78
C ARG A 106 -3.22 -6.67 -17.55
N LEU A 107 -2.02 -7.21 -17.67
CA LEU A 107 -1.28 -7.78 -16.53
C LEU A 107 -0.90 -6.68 -15.51
N LEU A 108 -1.54 -6.70 -14.34
CA LEU A 108 -1.38 -5.65 -13.33
C LEU A 108 -0.09 -5.77 -12.51
N ILE A 109 0.50 -6.97 -12.40
CA ILE A 109 1.82 -7.21 -11.76
C ILE A 109 2.99 -6.76 -12.67
N SER A 110 2.77 -5.73 -13.48
CA SER A 110 3.77 -5.15 -14.38
C SER A 110 4.31 -3.85 -13.81
N SER A 111 5.59 -3.56 -14.07
CA SER A 111 6.16 -2.25 -13.74
C SER A 111 5.60 -1.14 -14.62
N ALA A 112 5.00 -0.13 -14.01
CA ALA A 112 4.63 1.11 -14.69
C ALA A 112 5.90 1.90 -15.07
N GLN A 113 5.87 2.60 -16.21
CA GLN A 113 7.00 3.42 -16.69
C GLN A 113 7.12 4.77 -15.95
N ILE A 114 7.23 4.70 -14.62
CA ILE A 114 7.40 5.84 -13.70
C ILE A 114 8.51 5.53 -12.70
N SER A 115 9.33 6.52 -12.34
CA SER A 115 10.35 6.33 -11.30
C SER A 115 9.75 6.42 -9.90
N ILE A 116 10.46 5.89 -8.90
CA ILE A 116 10.06 6.00 -7.50
C ILE A 116 9.89 7.45 -7.01
N GLU A 117 10.72 8.37 -7.49
CA GLU A 117 10.64 9.80 -7.15
C GLU A 117 9.36 10.42 -7.71
N ASP A 118 9.08 10.22 -9.00
CA ASP A 118 7.90 10.75 -9.67
C ASP A 118 6.61 10.14 -9.10
N ALA A 119 6.62 8.82 -8.87
CA ALA A 119 5.52 8.11 -8.23
C ALA A 119 5.20 8.67 -6.85
N THR A 120 6.22 8.86 -6.01
CA THR A 120 6.05 9.45 -4.69
C THR A 120 5.53 10.88 -4.80
N SER A 121 6.09 11.69 -5.69
CA SER A 121 5.63 13.06 -5.94
C SER A 121 4.15 13.10 -6.34
N TRP A 122 3.72 12.20 -7.24
CA TRP A 122 2.33 12.11 -7.67
C TRP A 122 1.43 11.74 -6.50
N ILE A 123 1.76 10.71 -5.72
CA ILE A 123 1.00 10.32 -4.52
C ILE A 123 0.85 11.50 -3.56
N LYS A 124 1.95 12.19 -3.20
CA LYS A 124 1.91 13.32 -2.28
C LYS A 124 1.10 14.50 -2.85
N SER A 125 1.17 14.76 -4.16
CA SER A 125 0.39 15.83 -4.81
C SER A 125 -1.12 15.56 -4.83
N HIS A 126 -1.54 14.29 -4.72
CA HIS A 126 -2.94 13.88 -4.57
C HIS A 126 -3.33 13.70 -3.08
N GLY A 127 -2.53 14.24 -2.15
CA GLY A 127 -2.81 14.18 -0.71
C GLY A 127 -2.61 12.81 -0.06
N GLY A 128 -1.95 11.89 -0.76
CA GLY A 128 -1.74 10.52 -0.29
C GLY A 128 -0.54 10.34 0.64
N ILE A 129 -0.52 9.16 1.25
CA ILE A 129 0.61 8.61 2.00
C ILE A 129 1.43 7.70 1.06
N ALA A 130 2.75 7.85 1.07
CA ALA A 130 3.68 7.05 0.27
C ALA A 130 4.63 6.25 1.16
N ILE A 131 4.58 4.92 1.07
CA ILE A 131 5.39 4.01 1.90
C ILE A 131 6.01 2.93 0.99
N PRO A 132 7.35 2.88 0.83
CA PRO A 132 7.98 1.79 0.10
C PRO A 132 7.71 0.48 0.84
N SER A 133 7.18 -0.49 0.09
CA SER A 133 6.74 -1.79 0.59
C SER A 133 7.95 -2.68 0.89
N HIS A 134 7.80 -3.49 1.93
CA HIS A 134 8.74 -4.52 2.41
C HIS A 134 10.24 -4.26 2.10
N ILE A 135 10.83 -3.22 2.70
CA ILE A 135 12.24 -2.83 2.45
C ILE A 135 13.26 -3.95 2.74
N ASP A 136 12.88 -4.94 3.56
CA ASP A 136 13.65 -6.12 3.92
C ASP A 136 13.48 -7.31 2.95
N SER A 137 12.69 -7.15 1.90
CA SER A 137 12.51 -8.16 0.86
C SER A 137 13.69 -8.18 -0.11
N PRO A 138 14.17 -9.37 -0.55
CA PRO A 138 15.22 -9.48 -1.55
C PRO A 138 14.75 -9.17 -2.98
N THR A 139 13.43 -9.04 -3.17
CA THR A 139 12.81 -8.72 -4.45
C THR A 139 11.78 -7.62 -4.25
N PHE A 140 11.61 -6.80 -5.27
CA PHE A 140 10.65 -5.71 -5.31
C PHE A 140 10.78 -4.63 -4.23
N SER A 141 11.92 -4.55 -3.54
CA SER A 141 12.17 -3.58 -2.48
C SER A 141 13.14 -2.50 -2.94
N ILE A 142 13.00 -1.31 -2.36
CA ILE A 142 13.90 -0.18 -2.67
C ILE A 142 15.36 -0.49 -2.35
N ILE A 143 15.65 -1.25 -1.29
CA ILE A 143 17.02 -1.61 -0.91
C ILE A 143 17.57 -2.68 -1.85
N SER A 144 16.77 -3.68 -2.28
CA SER A 144 17.26 -4.68 -3.23
C SER A 144 17.57 -4.06 -4.60
N GLN A 145 16.85 -3.02 -4.99
CA GLN A 145 16.99 -2.38 -6.31
C GLN A 145 18.06 -1.27 -6.33
N LEU A 146 18.09 -0.40 -5.31
CA LEU A 146 18.98 0.77 -5.28
C LEU A 146 20.19 0.59 -4.34
N GLY A 147 20.13 -0.38 -3.41
CA GLY A 147 21.14 -0.58 -2.37
C GLY A 147 21.01 0.37 -1.17
N PHE A 148 20.12 1.37 -1.23
CA PHE A 148 19.87 2.33 -0.15
C PHE A 148 18.50 3.00 -0.32
N ILE A 149 18.05 3.73 0.71
CA ILE A 149 16.85 4.57 0.67
C ILE A 149 17.28 6.04 0.65
N PRO A 150 17.01 6.78 -0.44
CA PRO A 150 17.37 8.20 -0.55
C PRO A 150 16.72 9.08 0.52
N ALA A 151 17.38 10.18 0.89
CA ALA A 151 16.90 11.08 1.93
C ALA A 151 15.91 12.14 1.44
N ASP A 152 15.92 12.41 0.14
CA ASP A 152 15.18 13.46 -0.55
C ASP A 152 13.82 13.00 -1.09
N ILE A 153 13.56 11.69 -1.12
CA ILE A 153 12.24 11.16 -1.45
C ILE A 153 11.32 11.27 -0.22
N PRO A 154 10.18 11.97 -0.31
CA PRO A 154 9.35 12.31 0.84
C PRO A 154 8.40 11.16 1.23
N PHE A 155 8.96 9.99 1.55
CA PHE A 155 8.20 8.87 2.13
C PHE A 155 7.63 9.24 3.51
N ASP A 156 6.52 8.62 3.91
CA ASP A 156 5.90 8.88 5.22
C ASP A 156 6.35 7.86 6.30
N ALA A 157 6.69 6.65 5.86
CA ALA A 157 7.25 5.57 6.67
C ALA A 157 8.02 4.61 5.77
N LEU A 158 8.61 3.57 6.35
CA LEU A 158 9.21 2.45 5.63
C LEU A 158 8.54 1.15 6.10
N GLU A 159 7.98 0.37 5.18
CA GLU A 159 7.44 -0.93 5.57
C GLU A 159 8.55 -1.95 5.74
N ILE A 160 8.55 -2.66 6.87
CA ILE A 160 9.40 -3.82 7.12
C ILE A 160 8.53 -5.03 7.51
N ARG A 161 8.78 -6.19 6.90
CA ARG A 161 8.03 -7.42 7.21
C ARG A 161 8.38 -7.94 8.59
N ASN A 162 9.64 -7.85 8.99
CA ASN A 162 10.16 -8.33 10.27
C ASN A 162 10.79 -7.17 11.05
N PRO A 163 10.04 -6.47 11.92
CA PRO A 163 10.53 -5.31 12.67
C PRO A 163 11.80 -5.56 13.50
N GLU A 164 12.02 -6.80 13.95
CA GLU A 164 13.23 -7.22 14.65
C GLU A 164 14.51 -7.05 13.80
N ASN A 165 14.38 -7.05 12.47
CA ASN A 165 15.49 -6.87 11.55
C ASN A 165 15.78 -5.40 11.23
N ALA A 166 14.95 -4.45 11.69
CA ALA A 166 15.07 -3.04 11.34
C ALA A 166 16.48 -2.47 11.58
N GLY A 167 17.13 -2.88 12.68
CA GLY A 167 18.49 -2.47 13.00
C GLY A 167 19.52 -2.83 11.93
N ALA A 168 19.36 -3.96 11.25
CA ALA A 168 20.27 -4.39 10.17
C ALA A 168 20.14 -3.52 8.91
N PHE A 169 18.98 -2.89 8.70
CA PHE A 169 18.72 -2.04 7.53
C PHE A 169 19.06 -0.56 7.78
N MET A 170 19.26 -0.15 9.03
CA MET A 170 19.61 1.23 9.38
C MET A 170 20.78 1.82 8.59
N PRO A 171 21.89 1.12 8.27
CA PRO A 171 22.97 1.67 7.47
C PRO A 171 22.56 2.11 6.06
N PHE A 172 21.50 1.52 5.49
CA PHE A 172 21.03 1.77 4.14
C PHE A 172 20.01 2.91 4.06
N ILE A 173 19.53 3.44 5.18
CA ILE A 173 18.47 4.47 5.21
C ILE A 173 19.09 5.85 5.40
N MET A 174 18.99 6.74 4.42
CA MET A 174 19.68 8.04 4.48
C MET A 174 18.96 9.09 5.34
N ARG A 175 17.65 8.96 5.53
CA ARG A 175 16.84 9.82 6.41
C ARG A 175 16.38 9.06 7.66
N LYS A 176 16.94 9.39 8.82
CA LYS A 176 16.84 8.58 10.06
C LYS A 176 15.57 8.80 10.89
N ASP A 177 14.81 9.86 10.62
CA ASP A 177 13.53 10.16 11.27
C ASP A 177 12.34 9.49 10.59
N LEU A 178 12.57 8.59 9.63
CA LEU A 178 11.54 7.75 9.04
C LEU A 178 11.15 6.62 10.01
N PRO A 179 9.87 6.50 10.38
CA PRO A 179 9.42 5.38 11.19
C PRO A 179 9.32 4.09 10.38
N PHE A 180 9.39 2.95 11.06
CA PHE A 180 9.06 1.64 10.49
C PHE A 180 7.60 1.28 10.74
N VAL A 181 6.95 0.71 9.73
CA VAL A 181 5.59 0.17 9.79
C VAL A 181 5.59 -1.28 9.29
N THR A 182 4.51 -2.01 9.54
CA THR A 182 4.38 -3.39 9.06
C THR A 182 2.94 -3.72 8.74
N PHE A 183 2.72 -4.34 7.58
CA PHE A 183 1.40 -4.73 7.11
C PHE A 183 1.35 -6.22 6.78
N SER A 184 0.13 -6.75 6.64
CA SER A 184 -0.06 -8.18 6.43
C SER A 184 0.32 -8.67 5.04
N ASP A 185 0.36 -7.78 4.03
CA ASP A 185 0.60 -8.16 2.63
C ASP A 185 -0.33 -9.34 2.22
N ALA A 186 -1.63 -9.17 2.53
CA ALA A 186 -2.57 -10.27 2.62
C ALA A 186 -3.06 -10.70 1.23
N HIS A 187 -2.67 -11.88 0.80
CA HIS A 187 -3.12 -12.50 -0.45
C HIS A 187 -4.26 -13.50 -0.22
N TYR A 188 -4.34 -14.07 0.99
CA TYR A 188 -5.41 -14.97 1.41
C TYR A 188 -6.18 -14.43 2.62
N PRO A 189 -7.46 -14.84 2.80
CA PRO A 189 -8.28 -14.36 3.93
C PRO A 189 -7.64 -14.60 5.30
N GLY A 190 -6.85 -15.68 5.43
CA GLY A 190 -6.14 -16.00 6.68
C GLY A 190 -4.93 -15.13 6.97
N ASP A 191 -4.48 -14.30 6.03
CA ASP A 191 -3.32 -13.41 6.20
C ASP A 191 -3.70 -12.06 6.81
N ILE A 192 -4.97 -11.65 6.67
CA ILE A 192 -5.47 -10.36 7.11
C ILE A 192 -5.19 -10.16 8.61
N GLY A 193 -4.42 -9.12 8.93
CA GLY A 193 -4.09 -8.74 10.30
C GLY A 193 -3.01 -9.59 10.99
N LYS A 194 -2.33 -10.51 10.28
CA LYS A 194 -1.16 -11.26 10.79
C LYS A 194 -0.02 -10.33 11.23
N ARG A 195 0.17 -9.24 10.48
CA ARG A 195 1.04 -8.11 10.83
C ARG A 195 0.22 -6.83 10.71
N ARG A 196 0.50 -5.89 11.60
CA ARG A 196 -0.21 -4.61 11.68
C ARG A 196 0.64 -3.58 12.40
N THR A 197 0.43 -2.31 12.07
CA THR A 197 0.91 -1.17 12.84
C THR A 197 -0.22 -0.64 13.73
N VAL A 198 0.12 -0.25 14.96
CA VAL A 198 -0.82 0.41 15.88
C VAL A 198 -0.45 1.88 15.95
N LEU A 199 -1.40 2.75 15.62
CA LEU A 199 -1.26 4.21 15.69
C LEU A 199 -2.31 4.78 16.65
N THR A 200 -1.95 5.87 17.32
CA THR A 200 -2.92 6.68 18.08
C THR A 200 -3.29 7.88 17.22
N LEU A 201 -4.56 7.97 16.82
CA LEU A 201 -5.05 8.94 15.85
C LEU A 201 -6.18 9.79 16.45
N GLY A 202 -6.28 11.07 16.05
CA GLY A 202 -7.44 11.91 16.34
C GLY A 202 -8.65 11.55 15.48
N ALA A 203 -8.38 11.19 14.21
CA ALA A 203 -9.33 10.67 13.25
C ALA A 203 -8.64 9.65 12.32
N PRO A 204 -9.37 8.68 11.74
CA PRO A 204 -8.80 7.64 10.90
C PRO A 204 -8.67 8.10 9.43
N ASP A 205 -7.93 9.19 9.21
CA ASP A 205 -7.65 9.80 7.91
C ASP A 205 -6.14 9.93 7.65
N CYS A 206 -5.76 10.19 6.40
CA CYS A 206 -4.38 10.24 5.94
C CYS A 206 -3.58 11.33 6.65
N GLY A 207 -4.19 12.50 6.91
CA GLY A 207 -3.53 13.59 7.63
C GLY A 207 -3.13 13.19 9.06
N ASN A 208 -4.05 12.59 9.80
CA ASN A 208 -3.78 12.09 11.16
C ASN A 208 -2.79 10.92 11.17
N ILE A 209 -2.86 10.03 10.17
CA ILE A 209 -1.89 8.93 10.02
C ILE A 209 -0.50 9.51 9.76
N GLU A 210 -0.35 10.46 8.83
CA GLU A 210 0.92 11.11 8.54
C GLU A 210 1.50 11.81 9.77
N ASP A 211 0.68 12.52 10.54
CA ASP A 211 1.10 13.16 11.79
C ASP A 211 1.56 12.13 12.84
N ALA A 212 0.85 11.01 12.98
CA ALA A 212 1.23 9.93 13.89
C ALA A 212 2.53 9.24 13.47
N LEU A 213 2.74 9.02 12.16
CA LEU A 213 3.98 8.48 11.61
C LEU A 213 5.15 9.44 11.87
N ARG A 214 4.99 10.73 11.58
CA ARG A 214 6.01 11.75 11.88
C ARG A 214 6.36 11.81 13.36
N PHE A 215 5.36 11.70 14.24
CA PHE A 215 5.58 11.66 15.69
C PHE A 215 6.38 10.41 16.10
N MET A 216 6.03 9.24 15.57
CA MET A 216 6.74 7.98 15.81
C MET A 216 8.20 8.05 15.36
N GLY A 217 8.46 8.62 14.17
CA GLY A 217 9.82 8.80 13.64
C GLY A 217 10.70 9.70 14.52
N ARG A 218 10.14 10.77 15.08
CA ARG A 218 10.86 11.66 16.01
C ARG A 218 11.20 10.99 17.34
N GLN A 219 10.36 10.07 17.82
CA GLN A 219 10.61 9.33 19.06
C GLN A 219 11.68 8.25 18.92
N ALA A 220 11.84 7.67 17.72
CA ALA A 220 12.83 6.63 17.47
C ALA A 220 14.27 7.13 17.71
N GLY A 221 14.52 8.44 17.56
CA GLY A 221 15.83 9.07 17.77
C GLY A 221 16.91 8.55 16.80
N PRO A 222 18.06 9.23 16.68
CA PRO A 222 19.22 8.59 16.08
C PRO A 222 19.64 7.42 17.00
N PRO A 223 19.98 6.23 16.45
CA PRO A 223 20.51 5.15 17.29
C PRO A 223 21.77 5.65 18.00
N SER A 224 21.81 5.44 19.32
CA SER A 224 22.98 5.70 20.17
C SER A 224 24.18 4.85 19.78
#